data_AF-A0A432X025-F1
#
_entry.id   AF-A0A432X025-F1
#
_cell.length_a   1.000
_cell.length_b   1.000
_cell.length_c   1.000
_cell.angle_alpha   90.00
_cell.angle_beta   90.00
_cell.angle_gamma   90.00
#
_symmetry.space_group_name_H-M   'P 1'
#
loop_
_entity.id
_entity.type
_entity.pdbx_description
1 polymer ?
#
loop_
_entity_poly.entity_id
_entity_poly.type
_entity_poly.pdbx_seq_one_letter_code
_entity_poly.pdbx_strand_id
1 'polypeptide(L)'
;MSQPSQGKFGIILLLCVVLAVGAVYLAYKFFADMNISGDNRLTNLSNQGQATEYDNLQGEISRFFYGIKRSEWSSKGGGKAVLTVELGSQSLLQRLDEIALNTERPLPLSWSAPIQSHWFMEESTVKQNLARMAQENDLQLLWWLEKDFVVRAAFQVRADLLTTAERIALSLDSHFMYDPHAYICPQLRVLLITSDDQAANTRRYCTLATEFLTQ
;
A
#
# COMPACT_ATOMS: atom_id res chain seq x y z
N MET A 1 75.51 -35.87 17.59
CA MET A 1 74.31 -36.58 17.16
C MET A 1 73.09 -35.86 17.73
N SER A 2 72.31 -35.18 16.89
CA SER A 2 71.05 -34.55 17.29
C SER A 2 69.99 -34.96 16.26
N GLN A 3 69.11 -35.87 16.67
CA GLN A 3 67.97 -36.31 15.86
C GLN A 3 66.91 -35.20 15.83
N PRO A 4 66.39 -34.80 14.65
CA PRO A 4 65.25 -33.90 14.60
C PRO A 4 63.97 -34.62 15.02
N SER A 5 63.22 -33.94 15.89
CA SER A 5 61.94 -34.33 16.49
C SER A 5 60.86 -34.62 15.44
N GLN A 6 60.66 -35.90 15.12
CA GLN A 6 59.62 -36.43 14.22
C GLN A 6 58.17 -36.27 14.74
N GLY A 7 57.97 -35.87 16.00
CA GLY A 7 56.63 -35.77 16.62
C GLY A 7 55.90 -34.45 16.39
N LYS A 8 56.60 -33.35 16.11
CA LYS A 8 55.98 -32.01 16.01
C LYS A 8 55.33 -31.73 14.64
N PHE A 9 55.88 -32.32 13.57
CA PHE A 9 55.34 -32.15 12.22
C PHE A 9 53.96 -32.81 12.05
N GLY A 10 53.74 -33.97 12.67
CA GLY A 10 52.44 -34.66 12.61
C GLY A 10 51.32 -33.86 13.27
N ILE A 11 51.58 -33.23 14.41
CA ILE A 11 50.58 -32.44 15.16
C ILE A 11 50.21 -31.15 14.41
N ILE A 12 51.19 -30.47 13.81
CA ILE A 12 50.95 -29.26 13.01
C ILE A 12 50.12 -29.60 11.77
N LEU A 13 50.42 -30.72 11.09
CA LEU A 13 49.67 -31.16 9.92
C LEU A 13 48.21 -31.50 10.27
N LEU A 14 47.98 -32.15 11.41
CA LEU A 14 46.64 -32.49 11.90
C LEU A 14 45.82 -31.24 12.26
N LEU A 15 46.44 -30.25 12.90
CA LEU A 15 45.80 -28.96 13.19
C LEU A 15 45.46 -28.18 11.91
N CYS A 16 46.33 -28.17 10.91
CA CYS A 16 46.04 -27.53 9.62
C CYS A 16 44.85 -28.20 8.90
N VAL A 17 44.74 -29.52 8.95
CA VAL A 17 43.60 -30.24 8.35
C VAL A 17 42.30 -29.91 9.08
N VAL A 18 42.30 -29.88 10.42
CA VAL A 18 41.10 -29.52 11.21
C VAL A 18 40.65 -28.09 10.92
N LEU A 19 41.59 -27.14 10.84
CA LEU A 19 41.28 -25.74 10.52
C LEU A 19 40.74 -25.59 9.08
N ALA A 20 41.32 -26.31 8.11
CA ALA A 20 40.85 -26.27 6.73
C ALA A 20 39.43 -26.85 6.58
N VAL A 21 39.15 -27.98 7.23
CA VAL A 21 37.80 -28.59 7.22
C VAL A 21 36.79 -27.68 7.91
N GLY A 22 37.15 -27.06 9.04
CA GLY A 22 36.32 -26.09 9.73
C GLY A 22 36.00 -24.85 8.89
N ALA A 23 36.99 -24.31 8.18
CA ALA A 23 36.80 -23.17 7.29
C ALA A 23 35.89 -23.51 6.09
N VAL A 24 36.03 -24.70 5.50
CA VAL A 24 35.16 -25.18 4.42
C VAL A 24 33.73 -25.37 4.90
N TYR A 25 33.52 -25.93 6.10
CA TYR A 25 32.20 -26.10 6.69
C TYR A 25 31.52 -24.74 6.97
N LEU A 26 32.27 -23.78 7.52
CA LEU A 26 31.77 -22.42 7.76
C LEU A 26 31.42 -21.71 6.44
N ALA A 27 32.25 -21.84 5.42
CA ALA A 27 31.98 -21.29 4.09
C ALA A 27 30.72 -21.93 3.47
N TYR A 28 30.57 -23.26 3.56
CA TYR A 28 29.39 -23.95 3.07
C TYR A 28 28.12 -23.50 3.80
N LYS A 29 28.17 -23.35 5.13
CA LYS A 29 27.03 -22.83 5.92
C LYS A 29 26.68 -21.39 5.54
N PHE A 30 27.68 -20.53 5.38
CA PHE A 30 27.49 -19.14 4.97
C PHE A 30 26.89 -19.03 3.57
N PHE A 31 27.34 -19.86 2.62
CA PHE A 31 26.75 -19.90 1.27
C PHE A 31 25.36 -20.54 1.25
N ALA A 32 25.07 -21.53 2.11
CA ALA A 32 23.72 -22.09 2.24
C ALA A 32 22.73 -21.06 2.80
N ASP A 33 23.14 -20.25 3.79
CA ASP A 33 22.31 -19.17 4.34
C ASP A 33 22.11 -18.02 3.33
N MET A 34 23.11 -17.70 2.49
CA MET A 34 22.99 -16.69 1.43
C MET A 34 22.21 -17.16 0.19
N ASN A 35 21.92 -18.46 0.05
CA ASN A 35 21.12 -18.99 -1.05
C ASN A 35 19.63 -19.18 -0.67
N ILE A 36 19.23 -18.73 0.53
CA ILE A 36 17.82 -18.58 0.93
C ILE A 36 17.47 -17.09 0.79
N SER A 37 17.44 -16.63 -0.46
CA SER A 37 16.76 -15.40 -0.85
C SER A 37 16.14 -15.65 -2.21
N GLY A 38 14.90 -16.12 -2.19
CA GLY A 38 14.19 -16.56 -3.38
C GLY A 38 13.62 -17.96 -3.20
N ASP A 39 12.59 -18.07 -2.37
CA ASP A 39 11.36 -18.77 -2.75
C ASP A 39 10.42 -18.78 -1.55
N ASN A 40 9.45 -17.86 -1.56
CA ASN A 40 8.20 -18.02 -0.82
C ASN A 40 7.37 -19.13 -1.49
N ARG A 41 7.88 -20.36 -1.46
CA ARG A 41 7.08 -21.57 -1.70
C ARG A 41 6.48 -22.01 -0.36
N LEU A 42 5.50 -21.25 0.09
CA LEU A 42 4.61 -21.63 1.18
C LEU A 42 3.17 -21.65 0.65
N THR A 43 2.65 -22.88 0.52
CA THR A 43 1.31 -23.27 0.99
C THR A 43 0.13 -22.35 0.64
N ASN A 44 -0.56 -22.65 -0.46
CA ASN A 44 -1.97 -23.11 -0.47
C ASN A 44 -2.56 -22.95 -1.88
N LEU A 45 -3.05 -24.07 -2.42
CA LEU A 45 -3.71 -24.19 -3.74
C LEU A 45 -5.12 -23.57 -3.79
N SER A 46 -5.36 -22.50 -3.03
CA SER A 46 -6.59 -21.69 -3.07
C SER A 46 -6.33 -20.20 -3.40
N ASN A 47 -5.06 -19.76 -3.45
CA ASN A 47 -4.67 -18.35 -3.60
C ASN A 47 -4.25 -17.91 -5.02
N GLN A 48 -4.41 -18.74 -6.05
CA GLN A 48 -3.99 -18.38 -7.42
C GLN A 48 -4.81 -17.24 -8.05
N GLY A 49 -6.01 -16.94 -7.53
CA GLY A 49 -6.81 -15.79 -7.98
C GLY A 49 -6.39 -14.45 -7.35
N GLN A 50 -6.07 -14.44 -6.05
CA GLN A 50 -5.78 -13.19 -5.32
C GLN A 50 -4.36 -12.67 -5.57
N ALA A 51 -3.36 -13.54 -5.73
CA ALA A 51 -2.00 -13.10 -6.02
C ALA A 51 -1.87 -12.46 -7.42
N THR A 52 -2.53 -13.03 -8.43
CA THR A 52 -2.55 -12.49 -9.79
C THR A 52 -3.35 -11.20 -9.88
N GLU A 53 -4.48 -11.10 -9.16
CA GLU A 53 -5.28 -9.86 -9.08
C GLU A 53 -4.54 -8.74 -8.33
N TYR A 54 -3.82 -9.07 -7.25
CA TYR A 54 -2.98 -8.12 -6.52
C TYR A 54 -1.88 -7.50 -7.41
N ASP A 55 -1.18 -8.33 -8.18
CA ASP A 55 -0.09 -7.91 -9.07
C ASP A 55 -0.63 -7.09 -10.26
N ASN A 56 -1.77 -7.50 -10.83
CA ASN A 56 -2.44 -6.76 -11.90
C ASN A 56 -2.84 -5.36 -11.43
N LEU A 57 -3.37 -5.24 -10.21
CA LEU A 57 -3.74 -3.96 -9.62
C LEU A 57 -2.53 -3.04 -9.39
N GLN A 58 -1.40 -3.56 -8.91
CA GLN A 58 -0.17 -2.76 -8.79
C GLN A 58 0.32 -2.26 -10.16
N GLY A 59 0.23 -3.09 -11.19
CA GLY A 59 0.55 -2.71 -12.56
C GLY A 59 -0.39 -1.62 -13.11
N GLU A 60 -1.69 -1.73 -12.87
CA GLU A 60 -2.72 -0.77 -13.29
C GLU A 60 -2.53 0.59 -12.62
N ILE A 61 -2.29 0.60 -11.30
CA ILE A 61 -2.00 1.81 -10.53
C ILE A 61 -0.68 2.45 -10.97
N SER A 62 0.37 1.64 -11.20
CA SER A 62 1.66 2.15 -11.68
C SER A 62 1.54 2.90 -13.02
N ARG A 63 0.66 2.43 -13.92
CA ARG A 63 0.39 3.12 -15.21
C ARG A 63 -0.25 4.49 -15.01
N PHE A 64 -1.17 4.62 -14.05
CA PHE A 64 -1.77 5.89 -13.69
C PHE A 64 -0.72 6.89 -13.18
N PHE A 65 0.15 6.47 -12.24
CA PHE A 65 1.17 7.35 -11.65
C PHE A 65 2.33 7.70 -12.58
N TYR A 66 2.67 6.83 -13.53
CA TYR A 66 3.60 7.17 -14.60
C TYR A 66 3.13 8.41 -15.40
N GLY A 67 1.81 8.54 -15.59
CA GLY A 67 1.20 9.72 -16.18
C GLY A 67 1.35 10.99 -15.33
N ILE A 68 1.26 10.86 -14.00
CA ILE A 68 1.42 11.97 -13.05
C ILE A 68 2.87 12.48 -13.01
N LYS A 69 3.86 11.60 -12.85
CA LYS A 69 5.29 11.99 -12.79
C LYS A 69 5.77 12.75 -14.04
N ARG A 70 5.26 12.42 -15.22
CA ARG A 70 5.60 13.12 -16.47
C ARG A 70 5.03 14.54 -16.51
N SER A 71 3.89 14.78 -15.87
CA SER A 71 3.16 16.05 -15.93
C SER A 71 3.76 17.17 -15.07
N GLU A 72 4.45 16.84 -13.97
CA GLU A 72 5.20 17.81 -13.17
C GLU A 72 6.42 18.35 -13.95
N TRP A 73 6.99 17.55 -14.87
CA TRP A 73 8.12 17.96 -15.70
C TRP A 73 7.66 18.72 -16.98
N SER A 74 6.47 18.46 -17.52
CA SER A 74 6.01 19.04 -18.78
C SER A 74 5.28 20.38 -18.61
N SER A 75 5.98 21.41 -18.13
CA SER A 75 5.46 22.80 -18.05
C SER A 75 5.25 23.47 -19.42
N LYS A 76 5.59 22.82 -20.54
CA LYS A 76 5.35 23.33 -21.90
C LYS A 76 4.28 22.51 -22.63
N GLY A 77 3.00 22.77 -22.33
CA GLY A 77 1.91 22.55 -23.28
C GLY A 77 0.85 21.47 -22.99
N GLY A 78 0.84 20.81 -21.83
CA GLY A 78 -0.22 19.85 -21.44
C GLY A 78 -0.92 20.29 -20.15
N GLY A 79 -2.25 20.14 -20.06
CA GLY A 79 -3.08 20.66 -18.95
C GLY A 79 -2.62 20.25 -17.54
N LYS A 80 -3.10 20.90 -16.47
CA LYS A 80 -2.71 20.58 -15.08
C LYS A 80 -3.17 19.16 -14.70
N ALA A 81 -2.23 18.26 -14.34
CA ALA A 81 -2.56 16.94 -13.79
C ALA A 81 -2.96 16.97 -12.32
N VAL A 82 -2.65 18.07 -11.63
CA VAL A 82 -2.91 18.27 -10.20
C VAL A 82 -3.88 19.43 -10.07
N LEU A 83 -4.99 19.18 -9.39
CA LEU A 83 -6.02 20.14 -9.08
C LEU A 83 -5.89 20.53 -7.61
N THR A 84 -6.02 21.82 -7.31
CA THR A 84 -6.11 22.30 -5.93
C THR A 84 -7.52 22.09 -5.42
N VAL A 85 -7.65 21.49 -4.24
CA VAL A 85 -8.91 21.31 -3.53
C VAL A 85 -8.96 22.31 -2.39
N GLU A 86 -9.98 23.16 -2.40
CA GLU A 86 -10.22 24.08 -1.29
C GLU A 86 -10.83 23.32 -0.11
N LEU A 87 -10.06 23.20 0.97
CA LEU A 87 -10.57 22.77 2.26
C LEU A 87 -11.24 23.98 2.93
N GLY A 88 -12.47 23.81 3.40
CA GLY A 88 -13.18 24.87 4.12
C GLY A 88 -12.49 25.26 5.43
N SER A 89 -12.96 26.32 6.08
CA SER A 89 -12.39 26.77 7.37
C SER A 89 -12.74 25.87 8.56
N GLN A 90 -13.62 24.89 8.37
CA GLN A 90 -14.04 23.94 9.41
C GLN A 90 -12.96 22.88 9.62
N SER A 91 -12.85 22.35 10.84
CA SER A 91 -11.98 21.20 11.10
C SER A 91 -12.59 19.89 10.59
N LEU A 92 -11.75 18.89 10.32
CA LEU A 92 -12.20 17.55 9.94
C LEU A 92 -13.16 16.96 10.98
N LEU A 93 -12.86 17.13 12.27
CA LEU A 93 -13.70 16.64 13.36
C LEU A 93 -15.08 17.32 13.35
N GLN A 94 -15.14 18.64 13.16
CA GLN A 94 -16.42 19.36 13.04
C GLN A 94 -17.24 18.83 11.85
N ARG A 95 -16.58 18.58 10.71
CA ARG A 95 -17.24 18.03 9.54
C ARG A 95 -17.79 16.62 9.79
N LEU A 96 -17.05 15.78 10.50
CA LEU A 96 -17.50 14.43 10.88
C LEU A 96 -18.66 14.50 11.87
N ASP A 97 -18.61 15.39 12.86
CA ASP A 97 -19.72 15.61 13.81
C ASP A 97 -21.00 16.04 13.08
N GLU A 98 -20.90 16.98 12.12
CA GLU A 98 -22.03 17.39 11.27
C GLU A 98 -22.64 16.22 10.49
N ILE A 99 -21.80 15.37 9.91
CA ILE A 99 -22.26 14.18 9.19
C ILE A 99 -22.95 13.22 10.17
N ALA A 100 -22.36 12.98 11.34
CA ALA A 100 -22.91 12.07 12.34
C ALA A 100 -24.33 12.48 12.80
N LEU A 101 -24.63 13.78 12.86
CA LEU A 101 -25.96 14.28 13.19
C LEU A 101 -27.02 13.98 12.11
N ASN A 102 -26.60 13.80 10.86
CA ASN A 102 -27.48 13.60 9.71
C ASN A 102 -27.54 12.15 9.23
N THR A 103 -26.68 11.27 9.74
CA THR A 103 -26.67 9.85 9.36
C THR A 103 -27.58 9.03 10.28
N GLU A 104 -28.68 8.54 9.73
CA GLU A 104 -29.67 7.76 10.50
C GLU A 104 -29.39 6.26 10.51
N ARG A 105 -28.70 5.73 9.49
CA ARG A 105 -28.53 4.28 9.28
C ARG A 105 -27.05 3.90 9.14
N PRO A 106 -26.39 3.44 10.21
CA PRO A 106 -25.00 3.00 10.14
C PRO A 106 -24.85 1.76 9.22
N LEU A 107 -23.63 1.48 8.78
CA LEU A 107 -23.34 0.22 8.10
C LEU A 107 -23.55 -0.97 9.06
N PRO A 108 -24.11 -2.09 8.58
CA PRO A 108 -24.18 -3.31 9.39
C PRO A 108 -22.78 -3.84 9.69
N LEU A 109 -22.61 -4.54 10.81
CA LEU A 109 -21.32 -5.15 11.19
C LEU A 109 -20.82 -6.16 10.15
N SER A 110 -21.73 -6.78 9.40
CA SER A 110 -21.42 -7.72 8.32
C SER A 110 -21.17 -7.04 6.97
N TRP A 111 -21.06 -5.72 6.93
CA TRP A 111 -20.87 -5.00 5.68
C TRP A 111 -19.47 -5.29 5.11
N SER A 112 -19.43 -5.57 3.81
CA SER A 112 -18.21 -5.63 3.04
C SER A 112 -18.47 -5.05 1.66
N ALA A 113 -17.47 -4.38 1.10
CA ALA A 113 -17.53 -3.93 -0.28
C ALA A 113 -17.32 -5.14 -1.22
N PRO A 114 -18.16 -5.32 -2.25
CA PRO A 114 -17.96 -6.39 -3.22
C PRO A 114 -16.72 -6.10 -4.08
N ILE A 115 -16.01 -7.16 -4.47
CA ILE A 115 -14.95 -7.06 -5.48
C ILE A 115 -15.62 -6.81 -6.83
N GLN A 116 -15.28 -5.68 -7.46
CA GLN A 116 -15.82 -5.27 -8.73
C GLN A 116 -14.73 -4.67 -9.61
N SER A 117 -15.03 -4.54 -10.91
CA SER A 117 -14.13 -3.87 -11.85
C SER A 117 -14.58 -2.44 -12.08
N HIS A 118 -13.73 -1.48 -11.72
CA HIS A 118 -14.00 -0.06 -11.89
C HIS A 118 -13.02 0.55 -12.89
N TRP A 119 -13.55 1.33 -13.83
CA TRP A 119 -12.75 2.09 -14.76
C TRP A 119 -12.42 3.47 -14.19
N PHE A 120 -11.15 3.85 -14.32
CA PHE A 120 -10.65 5.20 -14.13
C PHE A 120 -10.41 5.75 -15.54
N MET A 121 -11.34 6.58 -16.02
CA MET A 121 -11.31 7.11 -17.38
C MET A 121 -10.31 8.27 -17.49
N GLU A 122 -9.74 8.48 -18.68
CA GLU A 122 -8.92 9.67 -18.95
C GLU A 122 -9.73 10.96 -18.67
N GLU A 123 -9.06 12.00 -18.18
CA GLU A 123 -9.64 13.29 -17.77
C GLU A 123 -10.60 13.25 -16.56
N SER A 124 -10.89 12.07 -16.01
CA SER A 124 -11.52 11.96 -14.68
C SER A 124 -10.49 12.17 -13.58
N THR A 125 -10.94 12.43 -12.35
CA THR A 125 -10.05 12.59 -11.20
C THR A 125 -10.10 11.40 -10.25
N VAL A 126 -9.06 11.22 -9.44
CA VAL A 126 -9.02 10.21 -8.37
C VAL A 126 -10.20 10.40 -7.43
N LYS A 127 -10.43 11.62 -6.97
CA LYS A 127 -11.55 11.96 -6.09
C LYS A 127 -12.89 11.60 -6.71
N GLN A 128 -13.13 11.92 -7.99
CA GLN A 128 -14.38 11.57 -8.68
C GLN A 128 -14.61 10.06 -8.77
N ASN A 129 -13.56 9.29 -9.09
CA ASN A 129 -13.69 7.84 -9.19
C ASN A 129 -13.96 7.20 -7.83
N LEU A 130 -13.24 7.61 -6.78
CA LEU A 130 -13.51 7.12 -5.42
C LEU A 130 -14.88 7.56 -4.91
N ALA A 131 -15.36 8.76 -5.26
CA ALA A 131 -16.70 9.23 -4.90
C ALA A 131 -17.77 8.36 -5.54
N ARG A 132 -17.61 8.03 -6.83
CA ARG A 132 -18.50 7.12 -7.56
C ARG A 132 -18.50 5.73 -6.92
N MET A 133 -17.32 5.17 -6.65
CA MET A 133 -17.21 3.84 -6.03
C MET A 133 -17.82 3.82 -4.61
N ALA A 134 -17.61 4.88 -3.82
CA ALA A 134 -18.26 5.03 -2.51
C ALA A 134 -19.79 5.04 -2.66
N GLN A 135 -20.32 5.82 -3.60
CA GLN A 135 -21.76 5.89 -3.87
C GLN A 135 -22.35 4.55 -4.31
N GLU A 136 -21.65 3.79 -5.17
CA GLU A 136 -22.02 2.43 -5.58
C GLU A 136 -22.09 1.45 -4.40
N ASN A 137 -21.42 1.78 -3.28
CA ASN A 137 -21.40 1.03 -2.03
C ASN A 137 -22.27 1.65 -0.92
N ASP A 138 -23.18 2.56 -1.28
CA ASP A 138 -24.02 3.33 -0.37
C ASP A 138 -23.23 4.10 0.70
N LEU A 139 -22.06 4.63 0.33
CA LEU A 139 -21.20 5.49 1.13
C LEU A 139 -21.07 6.86 0.47
N GLN A 140 -20.71 7.87 1.26
CA GLN A 140 -20.21 9.14 0.74
C GLN A 140 -18.68 9.20 0.86
N LEU A 141 -18.01 9.81 -0.13
CA LEU A 141 -16.60 10.13 -0.02
C LEU A 141 -16.43 11.47 0.72
N LEU A 142 -15.62 11.48 1.77
CA LEU A 142 -15.06 12.68 2.38
C LEU A 142 -13.58 12.78 1.99
N TRP A 143 -13.30 13.64 1.01
CA TRP A 143 -11.93 13.91 0.56
C TRP A 143 -11.36 15.10 1.34
N TRP A 144 -10.44 14.82 2.27
CA TRP A 144 -9.82 15.81 3.15
C TRP A 144 -8.33 15.98 2.83
N LEU A 145 -8.04 16.27 1.57
CA LEU A 145 -6.70 16.59 1.06
C LEU A 145 -6.77 17.83 0.18
N GLU A 146 -5.70 18.61 0.13
CA GLU A 146 -5.59 19.89 -0.58
C GLU A 146 -5.31 19.75 -2.09
N LYS A 147 -5.11 18.52 -2.56
CA LYS A 147 -4.89 18.19 -3.97
C LYS A 147 -5.79 17.05 -4.41
N ASP A 148 -6.05 17.01 -5.70
CA ASP A 148 -6.66 15.91 -6.44
C ASP A 148 -5.92 15.73 -7.77
N PHE A 149 -6.03 14.55 -8.38
CA PHE A 149 -5.18 14.15 -9.49
C PHE A 149 -6.02 13.66 -10.68
N VAL A 150 -5.69 14.17 -11.86
CA VAL A 150 -6.33 13.79 -13.13
C VAL A 150 -5.72 12.51 -13.65
N VAL A 151 -6.57 11.56 -14.02
CA VAL A 151 -6.24 10.31 -14.70
C VAL A 151 -5.80 10.62 -16.13
N ARG A 152 -4.53 10.31 -16.43
CA ARG A 152 -3.91 10.57 -17.74
C ARG A 152 -4.04 9.45 -18.75
N ALA A 153 -4.26 8.23 -18.29
CA ALA A 153 -4.43 7.08 -19.14
C ALA A 153 -5.48 6.23 -18.49
N ALA A 154 -6.49 5.83 -19.27
CA ALA A 154 -7.55 5.01 -18.75
C ALA A 154 -6.99 3.67 -18.25
N PHE A 155 -7.44 3.25 -17.07
CA PHE A 155 -7.09 1.96 -16.50
C PHE A 155 -8.31 1.36 -15.81
N GLN A 156 -8.34 0.04 -15.74
CA GLN A 156 -9.29 -0.69 -14.93
C GLN A 156 -8.63 -1.00 -13.59
N VAL A 157 -9.43 -1.18 -12.55
CA VAL A 157 -9.02 -1.77 -11.27
C VAL A 157 -10.04 -2.83 -10.93
N ARG A 158 -9.58 -4.02 -10.56
CA ARG A 158 -10.44 -5.07 -10.02
C ARG A 158 -10.11 -5.34 -8.56
N ALA A 159 -10.90 -4.75 -7.67
CA ALA A 159 -10.79 -4.88 -6.22
C ALA A 159 -12.06 -4.35 -5.56
N ASP A 160 -12.20 -4.56 -4.26
CA ASP A 160 -13.23 -3.87 -3.48
C ASP A 160 -12.87 -2.39 -3.25
N LEU A 161 -13.85 -1.62 -2.77
CA LEU A 161 -13.71 -0.18 -2.52
C LEU A 161 -12.56 0.15 -1.56
N LEU A 162 -12.44 -0.55 -0.44
CA LEU A 162 -11.48 -0.22 0.60
C LEU A 162 -10.07 -0.55 0.16
N THR A 163 -9.87 -1.70 -0.49
CA THR A 163 -8.59 -2.07 -1.10
C THR A 163 -8.16 -1.06 -2.16
N THR A 164 -9.09 -0.60 -3.00
CA THR A 164 -8.81 0.40 -4.04
C THR A 164 -8.44 1.76 -3.42
N ALA A 165 -9.22 2.22 -2.45
CA ALA A 165 -9.00 3.49 -1.76
C ALA A 165 -7.65 3.53 -1.04
N GLU A 166 -7.30 2.46 -0.33
CA GLU A 166 -6.03 2.36 0.39
C GLU A 166 -4.83 2.43 -0.55
N ARG A 167 -4.84 1.64 -1.63
CA ARG A 167 -3.72 1.65 -2.58
C ARG A 167 -3.57 3.00 -3.27
N ILE A 168 -4.68 3.64 -3.59
CA ILE A 168 -4.66 5.01 -4.11
C ILE A 168 -4.05 5.96 -3.09
N ALA A 169 -4.46 5.91 -1.82
CA ALA A 169 -3.88 6.76 -0.78
C ALA A 169 -2.37 6.54 -0.65
N LEU A 170 -1.92 5.29 -0.48
CA LEU A 170 -0.49 4.95 -0.37
C LEU A 170 0.34 5.41 -1.58
N SER A 171 -0.23 5.38 -2.77
CA SER A 171 0.48 5.79 -3.98
C SER A 171 0.53 7.31 -4.19
N LEU A 172 -0.24 8.08 -3.41
CA LEU A 172 -0.19 9.53 -3.36
C LEU A 172 0.90 10.08 -2.42
N ASP A 173 1.55 9.24 -1.59
CA ASP A 173 2.46 9.65 -0.50
C ASP A 173 3.43 10.79 -0.89
N SER A 174 4.12 10.63 -2.01
CA SER A 174 5.19 11.50 -2.50
C SER A 174 4.71 12.86 -2.99
N HIS A 175 3.39 13.05 -3.08
CA HIS A 175 2.77 14.31 -3.51
C HIS A 175 2.22 15.15 -2.34
N PHE A 176 2.25 14.63 -1.12
CA PHE A 176 1.78 15.31 0.10
C PHE A 176 2.91 15.49 1.11
N MET A 177 2.75 16.45 2.02
CA MET A 177 3.71 16.65 3.12
C MET A 177 3.59 15.56 4.19
N TYR A 178 2.38 15.04 4.36
CA TYR A 178 2.03 13.97 5.28
C TYR A 178 1.33 12.86 4.49
N ASP A 179 1.64 11.61 4.83
CA ASP A 179 1.14 10.46 4.09
C ASP A 179 -0.39 10.41 4.17
N PRO A 180 -1.09 10.32 3.03
CA PRO A 180 -2.53 10.15 3.00
C PRO A 180 -2.92 8.69 3.23
N HIS A 181 -4.01 8.48 3.97
CA HIS A 181 -4.57 7.17 4.30
C HIS A 181 -6.06 7.11 4.00
N ALA A 182 -6.55 5.89 3.77
CA ALA A 182 -7.97 5.61 3.63
C ALA A 182 -8.56 5.08 4.96
N TYR A 183 -9.70 5.63 5.33
CA TYR A 183 -10.47 5.22 6.50
C TYR A 183 -11.91 4.91 6.10
N ILE A 184 -12.50 3.93 6.76
CA ILE A 184 -13.94 3.68 6.72
C ILE A 184 -14.54 4.17 8.04
N CYS A 185 -15.64 4.91 7.96
CA CYS A 185 -16.39 5.38 9.12
C CYS A 185 -17.79 4.73 9.10
N PRO A 186 -17.95 3.51 9.64
CA PRO A 186 -19.17 2.72 9.47
C PRO A 186 -20.43 3.41 10.00
N GLN A 187 -20.29 4.13 11.11
CA GLN A 187 -21.42 4.84 11.74
C GLN A 187 -21.91 6.04 10.91
N LEU A 188 -21.05 6.58 10.04
CA LEU A 188 -21.34 7.77 9.24
C LEU A 188 -21.60 7.43 7.77
N ARG A 189 -21.39 6.17 7.36
CA ARG A 189 -21.38 5.74 5.95
C ARG A 189 -20.40 6.56 5.11
N VAL A 190 -19.22 6.83 5.65
CA VAL A 190 -18.18 7.65 5.01
C VAL A 190 -16.97 6.81 4.65
N LEU A 191 -16.51 6.92 3.41
CA LEU A 191 -15.12 6.66 3.04
C LEU A 191 -14.35 7.98 3.19
N LEU A 192 -13.38 8.01 4.09
CA LEU A 192 -12.57 9.20 4.36
C LEU A 192 -11.16 9.00 3.79
N ILE A 193 -10.68 9.97 3.02
CA ILE A 193 -9.28 10.09 2.62
C ILE A 193 -8.72 11.33 3.32
N THR A 194 -7.70 11.17 4.16
CA THR A 194 -7.06 12.27 4.90
C THR A 194 -5.59 11.95 5.18
N SER A 195 -4.81 12.97 5.50
CA SER A 195 -3.41 12.86 5.90
C SER A 195 -3.22 12.41 7.36
N ASP A 196 -2.06 11.83 7.66
CA ASP A 196 -1.70 11.29 8.98
C ASP A 196 -1.70 12.31 10.12
N ASP A 197 -1.41 13.58 9.85
CA ASP A 197 -1.48 14.65 10.85
C ASP A 197 -2.91 14.86 11.37
N GLN A 198 -3.92 14.41 10.62
CA GLN A 198 -5.33 14.45 11.00
C GLN A 198 -5.83 13.12 11.58
N ALA A 199 -5.02 12.06 11.59
CA ALA A 199 -5.45 10.71 12.00
C ALA A 199 -6.02 10.68 13.42
N ALA A 200 -5.50 11.50 14.34
CA ALA A 200 -6.04 11.58 15.70
C ALA A 200 -7.51 12.04 15.73
N ASN A 201 -7.92 12.90 14.79
CA ASN A 201 -9.27 13.46 14.71
C ASN A 201 -10.31 12.47 14.15
N THR A 202 -9.88 11.35 13.56
CA THR A 202 -10.77 10.39 12.89
C THR A 202 -11.16 9.20 13.77
N ARG A 203 -10.31 8.85 14.76
CA ARG A 203 -10.41 7.60 15.56
C ARG A 203 -11.74 7.40 16.30
N ARG A 204 -12.49 8.47 16.56
CA ARG A 204 -13.81 8.40 17.19
C ARG A 204 -14.83 7.67 16.30
N TYR A 205 -14.69 7.82 15.00
CA TYR A 205 -15.71 7.50 14.01
C TYR A 205 -15.24 6.50 12.97
N CYS A 206 -13.93 6.43 12.75
CA CYS A 206 -13.34 5.78 11.61
C CYS A 206 -12.21 4.83 12.04
N THR A 207 -12.02 3.79 11.24
CA THR A 207 -10.92 2.82 11.33
C THR A 207 -10.16 2.82 10.02
N LEU A 208 -8.87 2.48 10.04
CA LEU A 208 -8.09 2.35 8.81
C LEU A 208 -8.72 1.29 7.90
N ALA A 209 -8.71 1.54 6.60
CA ALA A 209 -9.26 0.61 5.61
C ALA A 209 -8.55 -0.76 5.68
N THR A 210 -7.23 -0.77 5.87
CA THR A 210 -6.42 -1.99 6.03
C THR A 210 -6.81 -2.81 7.24
N GLU A 211 -7.05 -2.16 8.38
CA GLU A 211 -7.48 -2.83 9.61
C GLU A 211 -8.88 -3.42 9.45
N PHE A 212 -9.78 -2.72 8.77
CA PHE A 212 -11.16 -3.18 8.53
C PHE A 212 -11.20 -4.43 7.64
N LEU A 213 -10.28 -4.56 6.68
CA LEU A 213 -10.19 -5.73 5.80
C LEU A 213 -9.71 -7.01 6.50
N THR A 214 -9.17 -6.91 7.72
CA THR A 214 -8.62 -8.06 8.47
C THR A 214 -9.57 -8.65 9.52
N GLN A 215 -10.78 -8.10 9.65
CA GLN A 215 -11.81 -8.53 10.60
C GLN A 215 -12.75 -9.57 10.00
#